data_AF-A0A941R147-F1
#
_entry.id   AF-A0A941R147-F1
#
_cell.length_a   1.000
_cell.length_b   1.000
_cell.length_c   1.000
_cell.angle_alpha   90.00
_cell.angle_beta   90.00
_cell.angle_gamma   90.00
#
_symmetry.space_group_name_H-M   'P 1'
#
loop_
_entity.id
_entity.type
_entity.pdbx_description
1 polymer ?
#
loop_
_entity_poly.entity_id
_entity_poly.type
_entity_poly.pdbx_seq_one_letter_code
_entity_poly.pdbx_strand_id
1 'polypeptide(L)'
;METFKDEIGNLKAISRVIALSVLINFVIIAILQSPDSVGFDPLYGTITAILNFVIAFLTTGLLMGIYIVFDVKKTFDLSHLHNILFVAVTVQMLFALGSVFTYNSVFETVLDADSIGAVSGSLTNTIFFIYGLYIYLLVRTDKRRDNLMSKRTQTVGTVFAAIVIPVQALTLFGLIPAAVFAPLFILGGVILYPLFIIGVGDVIGKHQV
;
A
#
# COMPACT_ATOMS: atom_id res chain seq x y z
N MET A 1 21.75 -6.95 -17.27
CA MET A 1 21.18 -8.26 -16.88
C MET A 1 21.71 -8.71 -15.52
N GLU A 2 23.01 -8.51 -15.23
CA GLU A 2 23.58 -8.72 -13.87
C GLU A 2 23.00 -7.74 -12.83
N THR A 3 22.89 -6.44 -13.15
CA THR A 3 22.29 -5.42 -12.27
C THR A 3 20.88 -5.80 -11.80
N PHE A 4 20.08 -6.37 -12.70
CA PHE A 4 18.72 -6.78 -12.41
C PHE A 4 18.67 -8.02 -11.48
N LYS A 5 19.66 -8.92 -11.54
CA LYS A 5 19.76 -10.07 -10.61
C LYS A 5 20.04 -9.63 -9.18
N ASP A 6 20.96 -8.67 -9.00
CA ASP A 6 21.25 -8.10 -7.68
C ASP A 6 20.05 -7.29 -7.15
N GLU A 7 19.34 -6.58 -8.03
CA GLU A 7 18.11 -5.88 -7.70
C GLU A 7 16.97 -6.82 -7.30
N ILE A 8 16.84 -8.02 -7.89
CA ILE A 8 15.82 -9.02 -7.50
C ILE A 8 15.99 -9.49 -6.06
N GLY A 9 17.24 -9.75 -5.63
CA GLY A 9 17.54 -10.11 -4.24
C GLY A 9 17.13 -9.00 -3.28
N ASN A 10 17.40 -7.75 -3.66
CA ASN A 10 17.01 -6.57 -2.91
C ASN A 10 15.48 -6.39 -2.86
N LEU A 11 14.75 -6.69 -3.93
CA LEU A 11 13.28 -6.56 -3.98
C LEU A 11 12.56 -7.50 -3.00
N LYS A 12 13.10 -8.70 -2.77
CA LYS A 12 12.60 -9.60 -1.73
C LYS A 12 12.75 -8.98 -0.34
N ALA A 13 13.92 -8.42 -0.03
CA ALA A 13 14.15 -7.74 1.25
C ALA A 13 13.23 -6.51 1.39
N ILE A 14 13.08 -5.73 0.31
CA ILE A 14 12.19 -4.57 0.23
C ILE A 14 10.74 -4.96 0.58
N SER A 15 10.22 -6.08 0.06
CA SER A 15 8.85 -6.53 0.38
C SER A 15 8.64 -6.76 1.89
N ARG A 16 9.66 -7.24 2.60
CA ARG A 16 9.62 -7.47 4.05
C ARG A 16 9.74 -6.17 4.83
N VAL A 17 10.56 -5.24 4.34
CA VAL A 17 10.66 -3.90 4.92
C VAL A 17 9.32 -3.17 4.79
N ILE A 18 8.66 -3.23 3.63
CA ILE A 18 7.31 -2.67 3.45
C ILE A 18 6.34 -3.27 4.47
N ALA A 19 6.27 -4.60 4.55
CA ALA A 19 5.39 -5.30 5.47
C ALA A 19 5.63 -4.91 6.93
N LEU A 20 6.90 -4.84 7.35
CA LEU A 20 7.28 -4.44 8.71
C LEU A 20 6.94 -2.98 8.98
N SER A 21 7.25 -2.09 8.04
CA SER A 21 6.94 -0.66 8.15
C SER A 21 5.44 -0.40 8.28
N VAL A 22 4.59 -1.14 7.56
CA VAL A 22 3.13 -1.05 7.71
C VAL A 22 2.69 -1.44 9.13
N LEU A 23 3.27 -2.50 9.70
CA LEU A 23 2.99 -2.92 11.07
C LEU A 23 3.46 -1.88 12.10
N ILE A 24 4.67 -1.33 11.94
CA ILE A 24 5.20 -0.27 12.80
C ILE A 24 4.30 0.96 12.74
N ASN A 25 3.91 1.37 11.54
CA ASN A 25 3.03 2.52 11.33
C ASN A 25 1.69 2.34 12.06
N PHE A 26 1.09 1.15 11.95
CA PHE A 26 -0.13 0.81 12.68
C PHE A 26 0.06 0.87 14.20
N VAL A 27 1.17 0.34 14.73
CA VAL A 27 1.47 0.39 16.17
C VAL A 27 1.59 1.84 16.66
N ILE A 28 2.23 2.72 15.89
CA ILE A 28 2.33 4.13 16.25
C ILE A 28 0.93 4.76 16.32
N ILE A 29 0.14 4.62 15.25
CA ILE A 29 -1.19 5.23 15.18
C ILE A 29 -2.13 4.68 16.25
N ALA A 30 -2.19 3.35 16.40
CA ALA A 30 -3.18 2.69 17.26
C ALA A 30 -2.82 2.71 18.75
N ILE A 31 -1.53 2.71 19.10
CA ILE A 31 -1.08 2.56 20.49
C ILE A 31 -0.43 3.83 21.02
N LEU A 32 0.47 4.45 20.25
CA LEU A 32 1.25 5.59 20.72
C LEU A 32 0.52 6.92 20.56
N GLN A 33 -0.20 7.08 19.46
CA GLN A 33 -0.91 8.33 19.14
C GLN A 33 -2.33 8.35 19.73
N SER A 34 -2.88 7.22 20.17
CA SER A 34 -4.30 7.01 20.52
C SER A 34 -5.25 7.22 19.33
N PRO A 35 -6.24 6.32 19.10
CA PRO A 35 -7.23 6.49 18.03
C PRO A 35 -8.06 7.77 18.12
N ASP A 36 -8.18 8.33 19.34
CA ASP A 36 -8.97 9.53 19.63
C ASP A 36 -8.14 10.82 19.58
N SER A 37 -6.86 10.74 19.21
CA SER A 37 -6.03 11.93 19.03
C SER A 37 -6.52 12.76 17.86
N VAL A 38 -6.70 14.05 18.11
CA VAL A 38 -7.16 15.03 17.14
C VAL A 38 -6.02 15.99 16.85
N GLY A 39 -5.77 16.21 15.57
CA GLY A 39 -4.74 17.12 15.07
C GLY A 39 -3.37 16.46 14.88
N PHE A 40 -2.46 17.22 14.29
CA PHE A 40 -1.14 16.77 13.90
C PHE A 40 -0.21 16.70 15.12
N ASP A 41 0.22 15.48 15.45
CA ASP A 41 1.26 15.26 16.45
C ASP A 41 2.65 15.57 15.85
N PRO A 42 3.40 16.55 16.40
CA PRO A 42 4.69 16.93 15.82
C PRO A 42 5.74 15.82 15.83
N LEU A 43 5.69 14.90 16.80
CA LEU A 43 6.63 13.79 16.92
C LEU A 43 6.14 12.58 16.11
N TYR A 44 5.00 12.02 16.50
CA TYR A 44 4.49 10.78 15.92
C TYR A 44 3.90 11.00 14.52
N GLY A 45 3.31 12.17 14.24
CA GLY A 45 2.87 12.55 12.91
C GLY A 45 4.03 12.70 11.92
N THR A 46 5.16 13.26 12.37
CA THR A 46 6.37 13.34 11.53
C THR A 46 6.97 11.96 11.24
N ILE A 47 7.05 11.08 12.25
CA ILE A 47 7.58 9.73 12.08
C ILE A 47 6.71 8.93 11.11
N THR A 48 5.39 8.95 11.29
CA THR A 48 4.45 8.20 10.43
C THR A 48 4.43 8.76 9.01
N ALA A 49 4.52 10.08 8.82
CA ALA A 49 4.67 10.71 7.51
C ALA A 49 5.91 10.23 6.74
N ILE A 50 7.08 10.24 7.39
CA ILE A 50 8.34 9.74 6.80
C ILE A 50 8.22 8.24 6.50
N LEU A 51 7.65 7.47 7.42
CA LEU A 51 7.46 6.03 7.25
C LEU A 51 6.54 5.72 6.05
N ASN A 52 5.43 6.46 5.91
CA ASN A 52 4.52 6.36 4.76
C ASN A 52 5.21 6.74 3.45
N PHE A 53 6.06 7.77 3.45
CA PHE A 53 6.87 8.14 2.28
C PHE A 53 7.78 6.97 1.86
N VAL A 54 8.51 6.39 2.81
CA VAL A 54 9.41 5.24 2.56
C VAL A 54 8.62 4.03 2.08
N ILE A 55 7.47 3.72 2.69
CA ILE A 55 6.59 2.62 2.26
C ILE A 55 6.16 2.83 0.80
N ALA A 56 5.70 4.03 0.44
CA ALA A 56 5.25 4.33 -0.91
C ALA A 56 6.41 4.22 -1.91
N PHE A 57 7.58 4.80 -1.60
CA PHE A 57 8.79 4.68 -2.42
C PHE A 57 9.15 3.22 -2.67
N LEU A 58 9.29 2.43 -1.61
CA LEU A 58 9.63 1.02 -1.71
C LEU A 58 8.57 0.22 -2.47
N THR A 59 7.30 0.59 -2.35
CA THR A 59 6.21 -0.06 -3.08
C THR A 59 6.29 0.20 -4.58
N THR A 60 6.74 1.38 -5.03
CA THR A 60 7.01 1.61 -6.46
C THR A 60 8.12 0.66 -6.99
N GLY A 61 9.17 0.44 -6.19
CA GLY A 61 10.21 -0.55 -6.47
C GLY A 61 9.64 -1.97 -6.61
N LEU A 62 8.80 -2.38 -5.67
CA LEU A 62 8.14 -3.68 -5.71
C LEU A 62 7.22 -3.84 -6.93
N LEU A 63 6.48 -2.80 -7.31
CA LEU A 63 5.64 -2.81 -8.50
C LEU A 63 6.48 -3.07 -9.77
N MET A 64 7.66 -2.44 -9.91
CA MET A 64 8.56 -2.74 -11.02
C MET A 64 8.98 -4.22 -11.06
N GLY A 65 9.26 -4.82 -9.88
CA GLY A 65 9.52 -6.25 -9.77
C GLY A 65 8.34 -7.11 -10.24
N ILE A 66 7.13 -6.75 -9.83
CA ILE A 66 5.90 -7.46 -10.25
C ILE A 66 5.71 -7.34 -11.76
N TYR A 67 5.96 -6.16 -12.34
CA TYR A 67 5.78 -5.90 -13.76
C TYR A 67 6.56 -6.90 -14.64
N ILE A 68 7.80 -7.18 -14.22
CA ILE A 68 8.70 -8.08 -14.92
C ILE A 68 8.36 -9.54 -14.62
N VAL A 69 8.28 -9.92 -13.34
CA VAL A 69 8.13 -11.33 -12.93
C VAL A 69 6.80 -11.94 -13.35
N PHE A 70 5.73 -11.15 -13.36
CA PHE A 70 4.39 -11.62 -13.75
C PHE A 70 4.02 -11.30 -15.20
N ASP A 71 4.98 -10.80 -16.00
CA ASP A 71 4.75 -10.43 -17.40
C ASP A 71 3.49 -9.56 -17.58
N VAL A 72 3.39 -8.50 -16.76
CA VAL A 72 2.17 -7.69 -16.62
C VAL A 72 1.69 -7.15 -17.97
N LYS A 73 2.61 -6.76 -18.85
CA LYS A 73 2.35 -6.27 -20.21
C LYS A 73 1.51 -7.19 -21.09
N LYS A 74 1.49 -8.51 -20.82
CA LYS A 74 0.76 -9.48 -21.64
C LYS A 74 -0.76 -9.47 -21.36
N THR A 75 -1.23 -8.83 -20.30
CA THR A 75 -2.67 -8.68 -19.99
C THR A 75 -3.05 -7.21 -19.97
N PHE A 76 -3.94 -6.78 -20.86
CA PHE A 76 -4.37 -5.39 -20.94
C PHE A 76 -4.89 -4.85 -19.59
N ASP A 77 -5.87 -5.53 -18.98
CA ASP A 77 -6.49 -5.08 -17.72
C ASP A 77 -5.46 -4.94 -16.59
N LEU A 78 -4.57 -5.92 -16.43
CA LEU A 78 -3.53 -5.90 -15.40
C LEU A 78 -2.49 -4.81 -15.68
N SER A 79 -2.07 -4.66 -16.94
CA SER A 79 -1.10 -3.63 -17.33
C SER A 79 -1.65 -2.22 -17.16
N HIS A 80 -2.91 -1.99 -17.52
CA HIS A 80 -3.54 -0.69 -17.37
C HIS A 80 -3.69 -0.34 -15.89
N LEU A 81 -4.19 -1.28 -15.09
CA LEU A 81 -4.36 -1.05 -13.65
C LEU A 81 -3.02 -0.95 -12.91
N HIS A 82 -1.99 -1.66 -13.36
CA HIS A 82 -0.63 -1.53 -12.83
C HIS A 82 -0.12 -0.10 -12.96
N ASN A 83 -0.27 0.50 -14.14
CA ASN A 83 0.16 1.88 -14.39
C ASN A 83 -0.63 2.89 -13.54
N ILE A 84 -1.95 2.69 -13.41
CA ILE A 84 -2.78 3.51 -12.53
C ILE A 84 -2.31 3.41 -11.07
N LEU A 85 -2.09 2.18 -10.58
CA LEU A 85 -1.63 1.97 -9.21
C LEU A 85 -0.25 2.59 -8.99
N PHE A 86 0.66 2.44 -9.94
CA PHE A 86 1.99 3.05 -9.87
C PHE A 86 1.89 4.57 -9.69
N VAL A 87 1.08 5.24 -10.52
CA VAL A 87 0.84 6.68 -10.41
C VAL A 87 0.18 7.02 -9.07
N ALA A 88 -0.83 6.27 -8.64
CA ALA A 88 -1.52 6.51 -7.38
C ALA A 88 -0.57 6.42 -6.17
N VAL A 89 0.34 5.45 -6.16
CA VAL A 89 1.37 5.31 -5.11
C VAL A 89 2.38 6.46 -5.17
N THR A 90 2.77 6.95 -6.35
CA THR A 90 3.63 8.13 -6.44
C THR A 90 2.96 9.40 -5.91
N VAL A 91 1.64 9.55 -6.14
CA VAL A 91 0.87 10.66 -5.55
C VAL A 91 0.83 10.51 -4.03
N GLN A 92 0.57 9.31 -3.51
CA GLN A 92 0.60 9.05 -2.06
C GLN A 92 1.93 9.42 -1.43
N MET A 93 3.03 9.08 -2.11
CA MET A 93 4.38 9.42 -1.67
C MET A 93 4.56 10.93 -1.52
N LEU A 94 4.08 11.73 -2.48
CA LEU A 94 4.15 13.20 -2.41
C LEU A 94 3.32 13.75 -1.24
N PHE A 95 2.11 13.23 -1.04
CA PHE A 95 1.21 13.67 0.03
C PHE A 95 1.60 13.18 1.42
N ALA A 96 2.44 12.15 1.53
CA ALA A 96 2.88 11.60 2.80
C ALA A 96 3.62 12.62 3.68
N LEU A 97 4.37 13.54 3.08
CA LEU A 97 5.13 14.59 3.80
C LEU A 97 4.38 15.93 3.88
N GLY A 98 3.19 16.03 3.29
CA GLY A 98 2.46 17.30 3.14
C GLY A 98 2.19 17.99 4.48
N SER A 99 1.61 17.27 5.44
CA SER A 99 1.28 17.83 6.76
C SER A 99 2.53 18.26 7.55
N VAL A 100 3.65 17.54 7.40
CA VAL A 100 4.92 17.86 8.06
C VAL A 100 5.50 19.18 7.54
N PHE A 101 5.52 19.36 6.21
CA PHE A 101 6.02 20.60 5.61
C PHE A 101 5.11 21.79 5.92
N THR A 102 3.80 21.59 5.97
CA THR A 102 2.85 22.63 6.38
C THR A 102 3.04 23.03 7.85
N TYR A 103 3.17 22.05 8.75
CA TYR A 103 3.40 22.32 10.19
C TYR A 103 4.68 23.10 10.44
N ASN A 104 5.75 22.78 9.71
CA ASN A 104 7.06 23.44 9.84
C ASN A 104 7.26 24.60 8.84
N SER A 105 6.20 25.07 8.19
CA SER A 105 6.31 26.13 7.17
C SER A 105 6.78 27.44 7.81
N VAL A 106 7.80 28.06 7.23
CA VAL A 106 8.24 29.41 7.58
C VAL A 106 7.41 30.50 6.89
N PHE A 107 6.50 30.10 6.00
CA PHE A 107 5.56 30.97 5.31
C PHE A 107 4.16 30.81 5.90
N GLU A 108 3.35 31.87 5.82
CA GLU A 108 1.93 31.81 6.19
C GLU A 108 1.20 30.81 5.29
N THR A 109 0.42 29.92 5.91
CA THR A 109 -0.33 28.87 5.21
C THR A 109 -1.83 29.06 5.44
N VAL A 110 -2.62 28.93 4.37
CA VAL A 110 -4.08 28.99 4.44
C VAL A 110 -4.67 27.68 4.96
N LEU A 111 -4.06 26.56 4.59
CA LEU A 111 -4.41 25.23 5.08
C LEU A 111 -3.42 24.84 6.16
N ASP A 112 -3.93 24.48 7.34
CA ASP A 112 -3.12 23.96 8.43
C ASP A 112 -2.72 22.49 8.20
N ALA A 113 -1.81 21.99 9.04
CA ALA A 113 -1.28 20.62 8.95
C ALA A 113 -2.39 19.57 9.06
N ASP A 114 -3.44 19.86 9.84
CA ASP A 114 -4.58 18.98 10.08
C ASP A 114 -5.44 18.85 8.82
N SER A 115 -5.76 19.97 8.17
CA SER A 115 -6.50 20.01 6.92
C SER A 115 -5.76 19.25 5.81
N ILE A 116 -4.44 19.45 5.70
CA ILE A 116 -3.61 18.70 4.75
C ILE A 116 -3.57 17.21 5.09
N GLY A 117 -3.46 16.86 6.37
CA GLY A 117 -3.51 15.48 6.84
C GLY A 117 -4.83 14.79 6.49
N ALA A 118 -5.96 15.47 6.66
CA ALA A 118 -7.28 14.96 6.29
C ALA A 118 -7.42 14.73 4.78
N VAL A 119 -6.91 15.66 3.96
CA VAL A 119 -6.88 15.51 2.50
C VAL A 119 -6.04 14.30 2.10
N SER A 120 -4.82 14.17 2.63
CA SER A 120 -3.93 13.03 2.37
C SER A 120 -4.57 11.69 2.82
N GLY A 121 -5.25 11.68 3.96
CA GLY A 121 -5.99 10.53 4.47
C GLY A 121 -7.11 10.08 3.53
N SER A 122 -7.86 11.02 2.95
CA SER A 122 -8.94 10.71 2.01
C SER A 122 -8.46 9.99 0.75
N LEU A 123 -7.28 10.37 0.22
CA LEU A 123 -6.66 9.72 -0.94
C LEU A 123 -6.29 8.26 -0.65
N THR A 124 -5.92 7.95 0.60
CA THR A 124 -5.54 6.60 1.01
C THR A 124 -6.69 5.59 0.82
N ASN A 125 -7.94 5.99 1.07
CA ASN A 125 -9.11 5.11 0.86
C ASN A 125 -9.28 4.75 -0.62
N THR A 126 -9.14 5.72 -1.52
CA THR A 126 -9.19 5.49 -2.97
C THR A 126 -8.06 4.55 -3.41
N ILE A 127 -6.87 4.72 -2.85
CA ILE A 127 -5.72 3.86 -3.16
C ILE A 127 -5.96 2.42 -2.69
N PHE A 128 -6.57 2.21 -1.52
CA PHE A 128 -6.95 0.87 -1.06
C PHE A 128 -7.89 0.16 -2.03
N PHE A 129 -8.85 0.89 -2.62
CA PHE A 129 -9.72 0.34 -3.66
C PHE A 129 -8.92 -0.10 -4.89
N ILE A 130 -7.99 0.74 -5.36
CA ILE A 130 -7.10 0.41 -6.50
C ILE A 130 -6.22 -0.81 -6.17
N TYR A 131 -5.65 -0.89 -4.96
CA TYR A 131 -4.91 -2.08 -4.51
C TYR A 131 -5.77 -3.34 -4.54
N GLY A 132 -7.02 -3.26 -4.08
CA GLY A 132 -7.97 -4.37 -4.11
C GLY A 132 -8.17 -4.90 -5.53
N LEU A 133 -8.46 -4.01 -6.48
CA LEU A 133 -8.62 -4.36 -7.89
C LEU A 133 -7.33 -4.94 -8.48
N TYR A 134 -6.18 -4.33 -8.17
CA TYR A 134 -4.88 -4.76 -8.69
C TYR A 134 -4.50 -6.15 -8.21
N ILE A 135 -4.62 -6.40 -6.91
CA ILE A 135 -4.33 -7.71 -6.31
C ILE A 135 -5.28 -8.78 -6.86
N TYR A 136 -6.56 -8.46 -7.07
CA TYR A 136 -7.50 -9.36 -7.73
C TYR A 136 -7.04 -9.75 -9.14
N LEU A 137 -6.70 -8.76 -9.99
CA LEU A 137 -6.25 -9.02 -11.36
C LEU A 137 -4.92 -9.76 -11.39
N LEU A 138 -4.00 -9.45 -10.48
CA LEU A 138 -2.70 -10.09 -10.39
C LEU A 138 -2.86 -11.57 -10.03
N VAL A 139 -3.62 -11.89 -8.97
CA VAL A 139 -3.88 -13.28 -8.55
C VAL A 139 -4.65 -14.05 -9.63
N ARG A 140 -5.64 -13.42 -10.27
CA ARG A 140 -6.41 -14.04 -11.36
C ARG A 140 -5.52 -14.37 -12.56
N THR A 141 -4.61 -13.47 -12.92
CA THR A 141 -3.69 -13.65 -14.04
C THR A 141 -2.67 -14.73 -13.72
N ASP A 142 -2.10 -14.73 -12.51
CA ASP A 142 -1.17 -15.75 -12.04
C ASP A 142 -1.78 -17.16 -12.13
N LYS A 143 -3.01 -17.34 -11.61
CA LYS A 143 -3.73 -18.63 -11.68
C LYS A 143 -4.01 -19.13 -13.10
N ARG A 144 -4.04 -18.23 -14.09
CA ARG A 144 -4.35 -18.57 -15.50
C ARG A 144 -3.11 -18.87 -16.33
N ARG A 145 -1.94 -18.48 -15.86
CA ARG A 145 -0.68 -18.59 -16.58
C ARG A 145 0.25 -19.56 -15.86
N ASP A 146 1.26 -19.02 -15.22
CA ASP A 146 2.42 -19.77 -14.77
C ASP A 146 2.30 -20.17 -13.29
N ASN A 147 1.25 -19.70 -12.60
CA ASN A 147 0.93 -20.04 -11.22
C ASN A 147 2.16 -19.94 -10.31
N LEU A 148 2.87 -18.82 -10.43
CA LEU A 148 4.15 -18.55 -9.77
C LEU A 148 3.94 -18.36 -8.26
N MET A 149 2.78 -17.81 -7.86
CA MET A 149 2.47 -17.62 -6.45
C MET A 149 2.14 -18.93 -5.75
N SER A 150 2.54 -19.02 -4.48
CA SER A 150 2.08 -20.10 -3.62
C SER A 150 0.55 -20.06 -3.44
N LYS A 151 -0.07 -21.23 -3.23
CA LYS A 151 -1.52 -21.31 -2.91
C LYS A 151 -1.90 -20.40 -1.74
N ARG A 152 -1.04 -20.28 -0.73
CA ARG A 152 -1.25 -19.38 0.41
C ARG A 152 -1.30 -17.91 -0.03
N THR A 153 -0.33 -17.46 -0.81
CA THR A 153 -0.27 -16.07 -1.33
C THR A 153 -1.50 -15.75 -2.17
N GLN A 154 -1.91 -16.68 -3.03
CA GLN A 154 -3.12 -16.53 -3.84
C GLN A 154 -4.39 -16.44 -3.00
N THR A 155 -4.53 -17.28 -1.97
CA THR A 155 -5.67 -17.22 -1.05
C THR A 155 -5.70 -15.89 -0.30
N VAL A 156 -4.56 -15.47 0.27
CA VAL A 156 -4.45 -14.19 0.97
C VAL A 156 -4.85 -13.03 0.06
N GLY A 157 -4.32 -12.97 -1.17
CA GLY A 157 -4.68 -11.91 -2.13
C GLY A 157 -6.14 -11.97 -2.57
N THR A 158 -6.71 -13.16 -2.73
CA THR A 158 -8.13 -13.34 -3.07
C THR A 158 -9.03 -12.82 -1.93
N VAL A 159 -8.72 -13.19 -0.68
CA VAL A 159 -9.47 -12.75 0.50
C VAL A 159 -9.32 -11.25 0.71
N PHE A 160 -8.11 -10.71 0.55
CA PHE A 160 -7.86 -9.27 0.59
C PHE A 160 -8.76 -8.53 -0.40
N ALA A 161 -8.74 -8.91 -1.68
CA ALA A 161 -9.54 -8.24 -2.68
C ALA A 161 -11.05 -8.39 -2.45
N ALA A 162 -11.50 -9.58 -2.03
CA ALA A 162 -12.91 -9.85 -1.73
C ALA A 162 -13.45 -9.03 -0.55
N ILE A 163 -12.59 -8.59 0.36
CA ILE A 163 -12.96 -7.71 1.47
C ILE A 163 -12.81 -6.24 1.07
N VAL A 164 -11.63 -5.86 0.58
CA VAL A 164 -11.28 -4.45 0.36
C VAL A 164 -12.11 -3.81 -0.75
N ILE A 165 -12.39 -4.51 -1.85
CA ILE A 165 -13.19 -3.94 -2.94
C ILE A 165 -14.60 -3.58 -2.47
N PRO A 166 -15.40 -4.50 -1.86
CA PRO A 166 -16.73 -4.15 -1.36
C PRO A 166 -16.70 -3.11 -0.25
N VAL A 167 -15.77 -3.21 0.70
CA VAL A 167 -15.70 -2.28 1.84
C VAL A 167 -15.42 -0.86 1.36
N GLN A 168 -14.47 -0.67 0.44
CA GLN A 168 -14.18 0.65 -0.10
C GLN A 168 -15.32 1.15 -0.99
N ALA A 169 -15.95 0.28 -1.79
CA ALA A 169 -17.12 0.65 -2.58
C ALA A 169 -18.30 1.12 -1.71
N LEU A 170 -18.56 0.44 -0.59
CA LEU A 170 -19.61 0.83 0.36
C LEU A 170 -19.24 2.09 1.15
N THR A 171 -17.95 2.31 1.43
CA THR A 171 -17.43 3.52 2.07
C THR A 171 -17.68 4.76 1.22
N LEU A 172 -17.63 4.65 -0.12
CA LEU A 172 -17.98 5.75 -1.03
C LEU A 172 -19.40 6.29 -0.81
N PHE A 173 -20.32 5.45 -0.34
CA PHE A 173 -21.71 5.81 -0.04
C PHE A 173 -21.97 6.03 1.46
N GLY A 174 -20.92 6.02 2.30
CA GLY A 174 -21.05 6.17 3.75
C GLY A 174 -21.80 5.02 4.43
N LEU A 175 -21.83 3.83 3.82
CA LEU A 175 -22.64 2.70 4.30
C LEU A 175 -21.93 1.82 5.34
N ILE A 176 -20.64 2.02 5.58
CA ILE A 176 -19.86 1.26 6.56
C ILE A 176 -19.75 2.07 7.86
N PRO A 177 -20.31 1.60 8.99
CA PRO A 177 -20.12 2.24 10.28
C PRO A 177 -18.66 2.21 10.72
N ALA A 178 -18.21 3.23 11.45
CA ALA A 178 -16.84 3.33 11.97
C ALA A 178 -16.41 2.09 12.80
N ALA A 179 -17.32 1.56 13.61
CA ALA A 179 -17.09 0.35 14.43
C ALA A 179 -16.78 -0.91 13.60
N VAL A 180 -17.22 -0.95 12.34
CA VAL A 180 -16.97 -2.05 11.40
C VAL A 180 -15.75 -1.73 10.52
N PHE A 181 -15.54 -0.47 10.18
CA PHE A 181 -14.43 -0.01 9.36
C PHE A 181 -13.07 -0.33 9.99
N ALA A 182 -12.88 -0.02 11.29
CA ALA A 182 -11.59 -0.21 11.95
C ALA A 182 -11.12 -1.69 11.97
N PRO A 183 -11.94 -2.67 12.39
CA PRO A 183 -11.57 -4.09 12.30
C PRO A 183 -11.25 -4.55 10.86
N LEU A 184 -12.00 -4.08 9.88
CA LEU A 184 -11.77 -4.42 8.47
C LEU A 184 -10.48 -3.81 7.92
N PHE A 185 -10.15 -2.59 8.36
CA PHE A 185 -8.88 -1.94 8.05
C PHE A 185 -7.70 -2.73 8.61
N ILE A 186 -7.80 -3.20 9.86
CA ILE A 186 -6.77 -4.05 10.47
C ILE A 186 -6.61 -5.35 9.68
N LEU A 187 -7.72 -6.04 9.39
CA LEU A 187 -7.66 -7.29 8.64
C LEU A 187 -7.08 -7.10 7.23
N GLY A 188 -7.59 -6.12 6.47
CA GLY A 188 -7.15 -5.85 5.11
C GLY A 188 -5.75 -5.24 5.05
N GLY A 189 -5.58 -4.06 5.63
CA GLY A 189 -4.38 -3.24 5.50
C GLY A 189 -3.21 -3.67 6.38
N VAL A 190 -3.47 -4.17 7.60
CA VAL A 190 -2.40 -4.47 8.58
C VAL A 190 -1.99 -5.95 8.56
N ILE A 191 -2.91 -6.86 8.23
CA ILE A 191 -2.64 -8.30 8.23
C ILE A 191 -2.50 -8.84 6.81
N LEU A 192 -3.56 -8.76 6.01
CA LEU A 192 -3.61 -9.42 4.70
C LEU A 192 -2.66 -8.77 3.68
N TYR A 193 -2.57 -7.44 3.65
CA TYR A 193 -1.67 -6.74 2.73
C TYR A 193 -0.18 -7.09 2.98
N PRO A 194 0.37 -6.99 4.21
CA PRO A 194 1.75 -7.41 4.48
C PRO A 194 2.02 -8.87 4.14
N LEU A 195 1.09 -9.77 4.47
CA LEU A 195 1.22 -11.19 4.12
C LEU A 195 1.26 -11.43 2.61
N PHE A 196 0.42 -10.70 1.85
CA PHE A 196 0.41 -10.77 0.40
C PHE A 196 1.73 -10.27 -0.20
N ILE A 197 2.19 -9.09 0.25
CA ILE A 197 3.42 -8.46 -0.24
C ILE A 197 4.65 -9.32 0.02
N ILE A 198 4.78 -9.93 1.20
CA ILE A 198 5.84 -10.90 1.50
C ILE A 198 5.77 -12.08 0.53
N GLY A 199 4.57 -12.63 0.31
CA GLY A 199 4.36 -13.74 -0.60
C GLY A 199 4.73 -13.41 -2.05
N VAL A 200 4.48 -12.18 -2.51
CA VAL A 200 4.91 -11.69 -3.82
C VAL A 200 6.43 -11.50 -3.87
N GLY A 201 7.03 -10.92 -2.83
CA GLY A 201 8.48 -10.76 -2.74
C GLY A 201 9.24 -12.09 -2.72
N ASP A 202 8.66 -13.14 -2.13
CA ASP A 202 9.23 -14.49 -2.18
C ASP A 202 9.19 -15.10 -3.60
N VAL A 203 8.19 -14.75 -4.41
CA VAL A 203 8.14 -15.16 -5.83
C VAL A 203 9.19 -14.41 -6.63
N ILE A 204 9.27 -13.08 -6.47
CA ILE A 204 10.26 -12.24 -7.14
C ILE A 204 11.66 -12.72 -6.82
N GLY A 205 11.99 -12.93 -5.54
CA GLY A 205 13.33 -13.38 -5.12
C GLY A 205 13.69 -14.81 -5.53
N LYS A 206 12.75 -15.60 -6.06
CA LYS A 206 13.00 -16.93 -6.65
C LYS A 206 13.07 -16.91 -8.17
N HIS A 207 12.74 -15.78 -8.79
CA HIS A 207 12.73 -15.66 -10.25
C HIS A 207 14.17 -15.73 -10.78
N GLN A 208 14.41 -16.68 -11.69
CA GLN A 208 15.70 -16.85 -12.33
C GLN A 208 15.70 -16.08 -13.65
N VAL A 209 16.70 -15.19 -13.82
CA VAL A 209 16.94 -14.41 -15.05
C VAL A 209 18.00 -15.10 -15.90
#